data_AF-D4VLM8-F1
#
_entry.id   AF-D4VLM8-F1
#
_cell.length_a   1.000
_cell.length_b   1.000
_cell.length_c   1.000
_cell.angle_alpha   90.00
_cell.angle_beta   90.00
_cell.angle_gamma   90.00
#
_symmetry.space_group_name_H-M   'P 1'
#
loop_
_entity.id
_entity.type
_entity.pdbx_description
1 polymer ?
#
loop_
_entity_poly.entity_id
_entity_poly.type
_entity_poly.pdbx_seq_one_letter_code
_entity_poly.pdbx_strand_id
1 'polypeptide(L)' 'MHARPYTDVFNDNVAKVFQHYIRQYPGIQVCTAAHTHHYQDDVIFDDGIHYVTSDCMDYRTYLVFTITPEKYEYELVKY' A
#
# COMPACT_ATOMS: atom_id res chain seq x y z
N MET A 1 4.72 -2.69 3.93
CA MET A 1 5.91 -1.84 4.21
C MET A 1 5.53 -0.77 5.23
N HIS A 2 6.48 -0.13 5.93
CA HIS A 2 6.10 0.92 6.89
C HIS A 2 5.63 2.20 6.17
N ALA A 3 6.42 2.74 5.24
CA ALA A 3 6.05 3.90 4.43
C ALA A 3 5.95 3.51 2.96
N ARG A 4 4.97 4.06 2.22
CA ARG A 4 4.84 3.85 0.77
C ARG A 4 5.91 4.65 -0.01
N PRO A 5 6.19 4.32 -1.28
CA PRO A 5 7.10 5.11 -2.11
C PRO A 5 6.68 6.59 -2.20
N TYR A 6 7.66 7.47 -2.29
CA TYR A 6 7.52 8.92 -2.34
C TYR A 6 6.94 9.57 -1.06
N THR A 7 7.06 8.92 0.09
CA THR A 7 6.92 9.60 1.38
C THR A 7 8.22 10.30 1.76
N ASP A 8 8.18 11.16 2.79
CA ASP A 8 9.32 11.86 3.36
C ASP A 8 10.48 10.94 3.78
N VAL A 9 10.17 9.70 4.21
CA VAL A 9 11.16 8.69 4.59
C VAL A 9 11.48 7.68 3.47
N PHE A 10 10.77 7.74 2.33
CA PHE A 10 10.96 6.88 1.17
C PHE A 10 11.08 7.72 -0.11
N ASN A 11 12.25 8.34 -0.27
CA ASN A 11 12.54 9.30 -1.34
C ASN A 11 12.67 8.71 -2.76
N ASP A 12 12.82 9.62 -3.72
CA ASP A 12 12.91 9.39 -5.17
C ASP A 12 14.05 8.47 -5.59
N ASN A 13 15.17 8.46 -4.84
CA ASN A 13 16.36 7.71 -5.23
C ASN A 13 16.17 6.20 -5.08
N VAL A 14 15.30 5.78 -4.14
CA VAL A 14 15.05 4.36 -3.87
C VAL A 14 13.71 3.90 -4.44
N ALA A 15 12.72 4.79 -4.56
CA ALA A 15 11.36 4.44 -4.99
C ALA A 15 11.34 3.70 -6.35
N LYS A 16 12.08 4.20 -7.34
CA LYS A 16 12.14 3.59 -8.68
C LYS A 16 12.85 2.25 -8.69
N VAL A 17 13.91 2.10 -7.88
CA VAL A 17 14.66 0.84 -7.74
C VAL A 17 13.80 -0.21 -7.03
N PHE A 18 13.10 0.19 -5.97
CA PHE A 18 12.13 -0.65 -5.29
C PHE A 18 11.06 -1.15 -6.26
N GLN A 19 10.48 -0.23 -7.05
CA GLN A 19 9.47 -0.58 -8.04
C GLN A 19 10.00 -1.54 -9.12
N HIS A 20 11.25 -1.40 -9.54
CA HIS A 20 11.88 -2.34 -10.47
C HIS A 20 11.82 -3.78 -9.94
N TYR A 21 12.10 -3.99 -8.64
CA TYR A 21 12.02 -5.30 -8.00
C TYR A 21 10.59 -5.78 -7.81
N ILE A 22 9.67 -4.91 -7.39
CA ILE A 22 8.24 -5.23 -7.26
C ILE A 22 7.70 -5.84 -8.56
N ARG A 23 8.02 -5.24 -9.70
CA ARG A 23 7.57 -5.75 -11.02
C ARG A 23 8.13 -7.12 -11.41
N GLN A 24 9.14 -7.64 -10.71
CA GLN A 24 9.68 -8.99 -10.98
C GLN A 24 8.88 -10.10 -10.30
N TYR A 25 8.04 -9.78 -9.32
CA TYR A 25 7.23 -10.77 -8.62
C TYR A 25 5.91 -11.00 -9.35
N PRO A 26 5.65 -12.20 -9.89
CA PRO A 26 4.40 -12.49 -10.57
C PRO A 26 3.25 -12.53 -9.55
N GLY A 27 2.10 -11.99 -9.95
CA GLY A 27 0.85 -12.12 -9.16
C GLY A 27 0.76 -11.23 -7.93
N ILE A 28 1.52 -10.14 -7.84
CA ILE A 28 1.24 -9.11 -6.84
C ILE A 28 -0.15 -8.55 -7.09
N GLN A 29 -0.98 -8.59 -6.07
CA GLN A 29 -2.34 -8.06 -6.10
C GLN A 29 -2.44 -6.68 -5.44
N VAL A 30 -1.78 -6.50 -4.30
CA VAL A 30 -1.85 -5.27 -3.50
C VAL A 30 -0.57 -5.10 -2.68
N CYS A 31 -0.18 -3.86 -2.42
CA CYS A 31 0.86 -3.48 -1.47
C CYS A 31 0.22 -2.75 -0.29
N THR A 32 0.64 -3.05 0.94
CA THR A 32 0.16 -2.35 2.15
C THR A 32 1.22 -1.44 2.74
N ALA A 33 0.81 -0.27 3.22
CA ALA A 33 1.68 0.73 3.85
C ALA A 33 1.03 1.36 5.10
N ALA A 34 1.79 2.21 5.80
CA ALA A 34 1.35 3.02 6.94
C ALA A 34 2.10 4.38 6.90
N HIS A 35 2.69 4.81 8.03
CA HIS A 35 3.56 5.98 8.18
C HIS A 35 2.86 7.34 8.16
N THR A 36 1.91 7.56 7.26
CA THR A 36 1.30 8.90 7.07
C THR A 36 0.16 9.20 8.05
N HIS A 37 -0.24 8.24 8.89
CA HIS A 37 -1.31 8.37 9.90
C HIS A 37 -2.64 8.88 9.29
N HIS A 38 -2.95 8.41 8.09
CA HIS A 38 -4.26 8.54 7.47
C HIS A 38 -4.46 7.43 6.45
N TYR A 39 -5.72 7.06 6.23
CA TYR A 39 -6.06 6.14 5.16
C TYR A 39 -5.79 6.75 3.77
N GLN A 40 -5.16 5.98 2.89
CA GLN A 40 -4.99 6.32 1.49
C GLN A 40 -4.94 5.05 0.62
N ASP A 41 -5.45 5.14 -0.60
CA ASP A 41 -5.29 4.08 -1.61
C ASP A 41 -4.84 4.74 -2.92
N ASP A 42 -3.57 4.53 -3.28
CA ASP A 42 -2.95 5.15 -4.46
C ASP A 42 -2.37 4.10 -5.41
N VAL A 43 -2.46 4.38 -6.71
CA VAL A 43 -1.64 3.75 -7.74
C VAL A 43 -0.50 4.70 -8.10
N ILE A 44 0.70 4.39 -7.59
CA ILE A 44 1.84 5.33 -7.60
C ILE A 44 2.63 5.30 -8.91
N PHE A 45 2.74 4.13 -9.55
CA PHE A 45 3.62 3.92 -10.70
C PHE A 45 2.88 3.66 -12.01
N ASP A 46 1.57 3.90 -12.04
CA ASP A 46 0.70 3.69 -13.21
C ASP A 46 0.75 2.25 -13.77
N ASP A 47 0.96 1.28 -12.88
CA ASP A 47 1.06 -0.16 -13.18
C ASP A 47 -0.15 -0.95 -12.65
N GLY A 48 -1.13 -0.27 -12.07
CA GLY A 48 -2.31 -0.85 -11.46
C GLY A 48 -2.06 -1.47 -10.07
N ILE A 49 -0.85 -1.40 -9.51
CA ILE A 49 -0.58 -1.90 -8.16
C ILE A 49 -0.97 -0.83 -7.14
N HIS A 50 -1.94 -1.16 -6.31
CA HIS A 50 -2.41 -0.32 -5.23
C HIS A 50 -1.46 -0.36 -4.02
N TYR A 51 -1.21 0.81 -3.44
CA TYR A 51 -0.53 0.99 -2.17
C TYR A 51 -1.54 1.45 -1.11
N VAL A 52 -2.22 0.48 -0.48
CA VAL A 52 -3.25 0.74 0.53
C VAL A 52 -2.57 1.05 1.86
N THR A 53 -2.68 2.31 2.29
CA THR A 53 -2.06 2.86 3.49
C THR A 53 -3.08 2.85 4.64
N SER A 54 -2.74 2.20 5.74
CA SER A 54 -3.57 2.20 6.95
C SER A 54 -3.41 3.50 7.73
N ASP A 55 -4.51 3.91 8.37
CA ASP A 55 -4.48 4.98 9.37
C ASP A 55 -3.71 4.55 10.65
N CYS A 56 -3.52 5.48 11.59
CA CYS A 56 -2.93 5.16 12.89
C CYS A 56 -3.92 4.44 13.82
N MET A 57 -3.39 3.64 14.74
CA MET A 57 -4.19 2.88 15.71
C MET A 57 -4.95 3.77 16.71
N ASP A 58 -4.50 5.01 16.93
CA ASP A 58 -5.17 5.97 17.83
C ASP A 58 -6.59 6.29 17.34
N TYR A 59 -6.81 6.29 16.02
CA TYR A 59 -8.13 6.48 15.41
C TYR A 59 -8.93 5.18 15.24
N ARG A 60 -8.41 4.05 15.77
CA ARG A 60 -9.09 2.75 15.79
C ARG A 60 -9.69 2.36 14.43
N THR A 61 -8.94 2.63 13.38
CA THR A 61 -9.34 2.34 12.01
C THR A 61 -8.61 1.10 11.51
N TYR A 62 -9.35 0.19 10.87
CA TYR A 62 -8.84 -1.11 10.42
C TYR A 62 -9.08 -1.30 8.94
N LEU A 63 -8.15 -1.97 8.27
CA LEU A 63 -8.33 -2.49 6.91
C LEU A 63 -8.52 -3.99 6.99
N VAL A 64 -9.68 -4.49 6.57
CA VAL A 64 -9.96 -5.92 6.51
C VAL A 64 -9.87 -6.37 5.06
N PHE A 65 -8.90 -7.24 4.76
CA PHE A 65 -8.66 -7.75 3.42
C PHE A 65 -9.27 -9.15 3.25
N THR A 66 -9.94 -9.36 2.12
CA THR A 66 -10.32 -10.68 1.62
C THR A 66 -9.53 -10.95 0.35
N ILE A 67 -8.67 -11.97 0.36
CA ILE A 67 -7.75 -12.28 -0.74
C ILE A 67 -8.10 -13.64 -1.34
N THR A 68 -8.23 -13.69 -2.66
CA THR A 68 -8.41 -14.90 -3.47
C THR A 68 -7.25 -15.03 -4.46
N PRO A 69 -7.07 -16.17 -5.15
CA PRO A 69 -6.04 -16.28 -6.18
C PRO A 69 -6.21 -15.25 -7.31
N GLU A 70 -7.44 -14.84 -7.63
CA GLU A 70 -7.76 -13.97 -8.77
C GLU A 70 -7.85 -12.47 -8.41
N LYS A 71 -8.28 -12.15 -7.19
CA LYS A 71 -8.51 -10.77 -6.75
C LYS A 71 -8.41 -10.59 -5.24
N TYR A 72 -8.31 -9.33 -4.83
CA TYR A 72 -8.52 -8.90 -3.45
C TYR A 72 -9.69 -7.91 -3.37
N GLU A 73 -10.32 -7.89 -2.21
CA GLU A 73 -11.27 -6.85 -1.79
C GLU A 73 -10.86 -6.40 -0.39
N TYR A 74 -11.17 -5.16 -0.03
CA TYR A 74 -10.95 -4.69 1.33
C TYR A 74 -12.00 -3.66 1.76
N GLU A 75 -12.17 -3.55 3.07
CA GLU A 75 -13.03 -2.54 3.69
C GLU A 75 -12.28 -1.75 4.76
N LEU A 76 -12.65 -0.48 4.89
CA LEU A 76 -12.17 0.44 5.92
C LEU A 76 -13.17 0.48 7.07
N VAL A 77 -12.83 -0.14 8.20
CA VAL A 77 -13.67 -0.18 9.41
C VAL A 77 -13.24 0.94 10.36
N LYS A 78 -14.18 1.77 10.81
CA LYS A 78 -13.96 2.89 11.74
C LYS A 78 -14.79 2.71 13.01
N TYR A 79 -14.22 3.04 14.17
CA TYR A 79 -14.86 2.94 15.49
C TYR A 79 -14.94 4.30 16.20
#